data_AF-A0A965MU67-F1
#
_entry.id   AF-A0A965MU67-F1
#
_cell.length_a   1.000
_cell.length_b   1.000
_cell.length_c   1.000
_cell.angle_alpha   90.00
_cell.angle_beta   90.00
_cell.angle_gamma   90.00
#
_symmetry.space_group_name_H-M   'P 1'
#
loop_
_entity.id
_entity.type
_entity.pdbx_description
1 polymer ?
#
loop_
_entity_poly.entity_id
_entity_poly.type
_entity_poly.pdbx_seq_one_letter_code
_entity_poly.pdbx_strand_id
1 'polypeptide(L)'
;MRPVLPTRAWRLAAVVTSLVTAVLVTAPQGTHPASADALPPTAVIVRGHGYGHGRGLSQYGALGWATKYSKTWQDILSFYYDNGHVISA
;
A
#
# COMPACT_ATOMS: atom_id res chain seq x y z
N MET A 1 8.27 18.28 -67.54
CA MET A 1 6.93 18.75 -67.94
C MET A 1 6.05 18.71 -66.69
N ARG A 2 5.63 19.86 -66.13
CA ARG A 2 4.76 19.90 -64.94
C ARG A 2 3.30 19.85 -65.43
N PRO A 3 2.50 18.83 -65.11
CA PRO A 3 1.12 18.75 -65.58
C PRO A 3 0.32 19.93 -65.01
N VAL A 4 -0.15 20.82 -65.88
CA VAL A 4 -1.06 21.91 -65.54
C VAL A 4 -2.48 21.34 -65.54
N LEU A 5 -2.89 20.80 -64.39
CA LEU A 5 -4.28 20.44 -64.16
C LEU A 5 -5.16 21.70 -64.20
N PRO A 6 -6.39 21.65 -64.75
CA PRO A 6 -7.28 22.80 -64.83
C PRO A 6 -7.57 23.34 -63.44
N THR A 7 -7.52 24.66 -63.27
CA THR A 7 -7.71 25.37 -61.98
C THR A 7 -8.98 24.96 -61.23
N ARG A 8 -10.00 24.46 -61.94
CA ARG A 8 -11.24 23.89 -61.41
C ARG A 8 -11.01 22.60 -60.61
N ALA A 9 -10.13 21.70 -61.08
CA ALA A 9 -9.79 20.46 -60.38
C ALA A 9 -9.05 20.75 -59.06
N TRP A 10 -8.20 21.77 -59.03
CA TRP A 10 -7.52 22.23 -57.82
C TRP A 10 -8.49 22.84 -56.79
N ARG A 11 -9.47 23.64 -57.25
CA ARG A 11 -10.50 24.21 -56.37
C ARG A 11 -11.38 23.12 -55.75
N LEU A 12 -11.77 22.11 -56.53
CA LEU A 12 -12.56 20.98 -56.02
C LEU A 12 -11.76 20.13 -55.03
N ALA A 13 -10.49 19.84 -55.32
CA ALA A 13 -9.61 19.13 -54.40
C ALA A 13 -9.47 19.90 -53.07
N ALA A 14 -9.25 21.22 -53.11
CA ALA A 14 -9.14 22.05 -51.91
C ALA A 14 -10.44 22.07 -51.08
N VAL A 15 -11.60 22.15 -51.72
CA VAL A 15 -12.91 22.12 -51.02
C VAL A 15 -13.14 20.76 -50.37
N VAL A 16 -12.83 19.67 -51.07
CA VAL A 16 -12.96 18.31 -50.52
C VAL A 16 -11.99 18.11 -49.34
N THR A 17 -10.74 18.55 -49.46
CA THR A 17 -9.78 18.48 -48.34
C THR A 17 -10.27 19.27 -47.13
N SER A 18 -10.79 20.48 -47.33
CA SER A 18 -11.35 21.31 -46.25
C SER A 18 -12.61 20.71 -45.60
N LEU A 19 -13.45 20.03 -46.38
CA LEU A 19 -14.63 19.33 -45.85
C LEU A 19 -14.23 18.08 -45.04
N VAL A 20 -13.23 17.33 -45.50
CA VAL A 20 -12.73 16.15 -44.79
C VAL A 20 -12.07 16.55 -43.46
N THR A 21 -11.26 17.61 -43.45
CA THR A 21 -10.69 18.12 -42.19
C THR A 21 -11.76 18.63 -41.23
N ALA A 22 -12.81 19.29 -41.73
CA ALA A 22 -13.93 19.71 -40.88
C ALA A 22 -14.63 18.51 -40.21
N VAL A 23 -14.86 17.41 -40.96
CA VAL A 23 -15.49 16.20 -40.43
C VAL A 23 -14.62 15.49 -39.38
N LEU A 24 -13.29 15.44 -39.57
CA LEU A 24 -12.39 14.83 -38.58
C LEU A 24 -12.28 15.66 -37.30
N VAL A 25 -12.42 16.99 -37.36
CA VAL A 25 -12.36 17.87 -36.19
C VAL A 25 -13.62 17.77 -35.32
N THR A 26 -14.78 17.49 -35.90
CA THR A 26 -16.04 17.35 -35.15
C THR A 26 -16.30 15.93 -34.65
N ALA A 27 -15.41 14.97 -34.94
CA ALA A 27 -15.54 13.61 -34.45
C ALA A 27 -15.44 13.60 -32.91
N PRO A 28 -16.32 12.87 -32.20
CA PRO A 28 -16.23 12.74 -30.75
C PRO A 28 -14.90 12.06 -30.41
N GLN A 29 -14.00 12.81 -29.79
CA GLN A 29 -12.78 12.23 -29.24
C GLN A 29 -13.18 11.37 -28.04
N GLY A 30 -12.76 10.11 -28.04
CA GLY A 30 -13.05 9.19 -26.94
C GLY A 30 -12.58 9.80 -25.61
N THR A 31 -13.46 9.81 -24.62
CA THR A 31 -13.11 10.23 -23.27
C THR A 31 -12.24 9.14 -22.66
N HIS A 32 -10.95 9.43 -22.47
CA HIS A 32 -10.14 8.59 -21.60
C HIS A 32 -10.66 8.76 -20.16
N PRO A 33 -11.03 7.67 -19.47
CA PRO A 33 -11.32 7.79 -18.05
C PRO A 33 -10.08 8.34 -17.37
N ALA A 34 -10.23 9.42 -16.60
CA ALA A 34 -9.18 9.86 -15.71
C ALA A 34 -8.95 8.73 -14.70
N SER A 35 -7.81 8.05 -14.79
CA SER A 35 -7.34 7.18 -13.71
C SER A 35 -6.96 8.09 -12.55
N ALA A 36 -7.83 8.17 -11.54
CA ALA A 36 -7.41 8.69 -10.25
C ALA A 36 -6.46 7.67 -9.63
N ASP A 37 -5.28 8.13 -9.18
CA ASP A 37 -4.42 7.31 -8.34
C ASP A 37 -5.19 6.91 -7.08
N ALA A 38 -5.01 5.67 -6.64
CA ALA A 38 -5.62 5.22 -5.39
C ALA A 38 -5.12 6.11 -4.24
N LEU A 39 -6.06 6.67 -3.48
CA LEU A 39 -5.72 7.42 -2.27
C LEU A 39 -4.89 6.52 -1.33
N PRO A 40 -3.83 7.05 -0.70
CA PRO A 40 -3.06 6.27 0.25
C PRO A 40 -3.96 5.82 1.42
N PRO A 41 -3.66 4.66 2.05
CA PRO A 41 -4.41 4.20 3.19
C PRO A 41 -4.42 5.27 4.28
N THR A 42 -5.61 5.57 4.81
CA THR A 42 -5.81 6.58 5.87
C THR A 42 -5.31 6.12 7.23
N ALA A 43 -5.10 4.82 7.40
CA ALA A 43 -4.53 4.23 8.61
C ALA A 43 -3.83 2.90 8.30
N VAL A 44 -2.85 2.57 9.13
CA VAL A 44 -2.22 1.25 9.18
C VAL A 44 -2.52 0.64 10.55
N ILE A 45 -3.19 -0.52 10.56
CA ILE A 45 -3.50 -1.25 11.79
C ILE A 45 -2.38 -2.25 12.06
N VAL A 46 -1.64 -2.06 13.14
CA VAL A 46 -0.63 -3.02 13.63
C VAL A 46 -1.23 -3.81 14.79
N ARG A 47 -1.38 -5.13 14.61
CA ARG A 47 -1.82 -6.04 15.68
C ARG A 47 -0.60 -6.65 16.36
N GLY A 48 -0.31 -6.20 17.57
CA GLY A 48 0.78 -6.72 18.41
C GLY A 48 0.30 -7.65 19.51
N HIS A 49 1.25 -8.29 20.18
CA HIS A 49 1.01 -9.11 21.38
C HIS A 49 2.07 -8.79 22.44
N GLY A 50 1.70 -8.99 23.71
CA GLY A 50 2.56 -8.67 24.85
C GLY A 50 2.63 -7.17 25.18
N TYR A 51 3.21 -6.87 26.33
CA TYR A 51 3.44 -5.50 26.78
C TYR A 51 4.80 -5.40 27.46
N GLY A 52 5.76 -4.75 26.80
CA GLY A 52 7.14 -4.59 27.25
C GLY A 52 8.17 -5.25 26.33
N HIS A 53 9.44 -5.25 26.77
CA HIS A 53 10.60 -5.63 25.96
C HIS A 53 10.82 -7.15 25.84
N GLY A 54 10.01 -7.99 26.52
CA GLY A 54 10.05 -9.45 26.39
C GLY A 54 11.32 -10.11 26.91
N ARG A 55 12.01 -9.51 27.89
CA ARG A 55 13.25 -10.05 28.47
C ARG A 55 13.12 -10.16 29.99
N GLY A 56 13.59 -11.28 30.54
CA GLY A 56 13.49 -11.59 31.97
C GLY A 56 12.06 -11.96 32.39
N LEU A 57 11.65 -11.49 33.57
CA LEU A 57 10.39 -11.86 34.20
C LEU A 57 9.17 -11.18 33.56
N SER A 58 8.23 -12.01 33.10
CA SER A 58 6.87 -11.56 32.77
C SER A 58 6.06 -11.40 34.05
N GLN A 59 5.59 -10.18 34.35
CA GLN A 59 4.82 -9.88 35.56
C GLN A 59 3.51 -10.69 35.63
N TYR A 60 2.74 -10.68 34.54
CA TYR A 60 1.51 -11.47 34.45
C TYR A 60 1.78 -12.98 34.43
N GLY A 61 2.91 -13.40 33.86
CA GLY A 61 3.34 -14.79 33.94
C GLY A 61 3.64 -15.19 35.40
N ALA A 62 4.46 -14.42 36.12
CA ALA A 62 4.77 -14.63 37.53
C ALA A 62 3.52 -14.65 38.42
N LEU A 63 2.56 -13.76 38.18
CA LEU A 63 1.25 -13.80 38.83
C LEU A 63 0.54 -15.13 38.59
N GLY A 64 0.56 -15.65 37.37
CA GLY A 64 0.00 -16.96 37.03
C GLY A 64 0.70 -18.11 37.76
N TRP A 65 2.03 -18.10 37.80
CA TRP A 65 2.83 -19.06 38.58
C TRP A 65 2.42 -19.06 40.07
N ALA A 66 2.29 -17.87 40.67
CA ALA A 66 1.91 -17.75 42.08
C ALA A 66 0.45 -18.18 42.34
N THR A 67 -0.49 -17.72 41.52
CA THR A 67 -1.93 -17.85 41.81
C THR A 67 -2.56 -19.14 41.28
N LYS A 68 -2.07 -19.68 40.17
CA LYS A 68 -2.66 -20.88 39.54
C LYS A 68 -1.87 -22.15 39.82
N TYR A 69 -0.56 -22.00 40.00
CA TYR A 69 0.35 -23.13 40.17
C TYR A 69 0.99 -23.20 41.56
N SER A 70 0.64 -22.24 42.45
CA SER A 70 1.14 -22.17 43.83
C SER A 70 2.65 -22.21 43.95
N LYS A 71 3.33 -21.56 42.99
CA LYS A 71 4.79 -21.58 42.88
C LYS A 71 5.41 -20.53 43.78
N THR A 72 6.53 -20.88 44.40
CA THR A 72 7.28 -19.95 45.26
C THR A 72 7.96 -18.88 44.41
N TRP A 73 8.39 -17.77 45.03
CA TRP A 73 9.13 -16.75 44.29
C TRP A 73 10.47 -17.29 43.76
N GLN A 74 11.08 -18.25 44.46
CA GLN A 74 12.30 -18.94 44.02
C GLN A 74 12.06 -19.75 42.75
N ASP A 75 10.97 -20.53 42.69
CA ASP A 75 10.59 -21.29 41.48
C ASP A 75 10.32 -20.38 40.29
N ILE A 76 9.72 -19.21 40.56
CA ILE A 76 9.41 -18.22 39.53
C ILE A 76 10.70 -17.61 38.99
N LEU A 77 11.61 -17.19 39.87
CA LEU A 77 12.86 -16.58 39.44
C LEU A 77 13.77 -17.59 38.73
N SER A 78 13.83 -18.84 39.18
CA SER A 78 14.59 -19.88 38.47
C SER A 78 14.04 -20.06 37.05
N PHE A 79 12.72 -20.14 36.87
CA PHE A 79 12.14 -20.24 35.53
C PHE A 79 12.52 -19.07 34.59
N TYR A 80 12.54 -17.82 35.10
CA TYR A 80 12.81 -16.65 34.26
C TYR A 80 14.30 -16.31 34.09
N TYR A 81 15.17 -16.76 35.00
CA TYR A 81 16.53 -16.25 35.11
C TYR A 81 17.61 -17.32 35.29
N ASP A 82 17.30 -18.62 35.26
CA ASP A 82 18.32 -19.63 35.58
C ASP A 82 19.43 -19.71 34.51
N ASN A 83 20.52 -19.02 34.84
CA ASN A 83 21.92 -19.30 34.56
C ASN A 83 22.75 -19.11 35.84
N GLY A 84 22.19 -19.37 37.03
CA GLY A 84 22.89 -19.08 38.27
C GLY A 84 22.02 -19.13 39.51
N HIS A 85 22.02 -20.30 40.15
CA HIS A 85 21.89 -20.54 41.59
C HIS A 85 21.52 -19.29 42.41
N VAL A 86 20.31 -19.32 42.99
CA VAL A 86 19.94 -18.43 44.10
C VAL A 86 20.87 -18.78 45.27
N ILE A 87 21.98 -18.08 45.40
CA ILE A 87 22.86 -18.16 46.56
C ILE A 87 22.08 -17.63 47.77
N SER A 88 21.63 -18.56 48.62
CA SER A 88 21.06 -18.25 49.92
C SER A 88 22.18 -17.75 50.83
N ALA A 89 21.96 -16.61 51.49
CA ALA A 89 22.75 -16.14 52.62
C ALA A 89 22.40 -16.90 53.90
#